data_AF-Q8RGG0-F1
#
_entry.id   AF-Q8RGG0-F1
#
_cell.length_a   1.000
_cell.length_b   1.000
_cell.length_c   1.000
_cell.angle_alpha   90.00
_cell.angle_beta   90.00
_cell.angle_gamma   90.00
#
_symmetry.space_group_name_H-M   'P 1'
#
loop_
_entity.id
_entity.type
_entity.pdbx_description
1 polymer ?
#
loop_
_entity_poly.entity_id
_entity_poly.type
_entity_poly.pdbx_seq_one_letter_code
_entity_poly.pdbx_strand_id
1 'polypeptide(L)'
;MGSNFEFKINQKVELGDLVTLEISEKDVVKAAFIAYIFPPIFMILGYIVADQLGFSEMQSIFGSFLGLGVGFIFLALYDRFFAKKTIDEEIKVVAVEKYDPNACTNLAESCEDF
;
A
#
# COMPACT_ATOMS: atom_id res chain seq x y z
N MET A 1 -18.93 6.58 -10.45
CA MET A 1 -18.94 7.57 -9.35
C MET A 1 -17.48 7.89 -9.07
N GLY A 2 -16.98 9.03 -9.53
CA GLY A 2 -15.60 9.43 -9.27
C GLY A 2 -15.49 9.96 -7.84
N SER A 3 -14.52 9.48 -7.08
CA SER A 3 -14.19 10.07 -5.79
C SER A 3 -13.41 11.36 -6.03
N ASN A 4 -13.83 12.47 -5.41
CA ASN A 4 -13.05 13.71 -5.41
C ASN A 4 -11.95 13.56 -4.36
N PHE A 5 -10.70 13.77 -4.77
CA PHE A 5 -9.54 13.78 -3.87
C PHE A 5 -9.04 15.23 -3.75
N GLU A 6 -8.92 15.74 -2.53
CA GLU A 6 -8.38 17.07 -2.23
C GLU A 6 -7.06 16.92 -1.46
N PHE A 7 -5.98 17.52 -1.98
CA PHE A 7 -4.66 17.50 -1.36
C PHE A 7 -4.28 18.92 -0.91
N LYS A 8 -3.77 19.06 0.32
CA LYS A 8 -3.27 20.35 0.82
C LYS A 8 -1.80 20.50 0.48
N ILE A 9 -1.45 21.56 -0.22
CA ILE A 9 -0.07 21.88 -0.59
C ILE A 9 0.26 23.32 -0.15
N ASN A 10 1.51 23.57 0.22
CA ASN A 10 1.98 24.91 0.63
C ASN A 10 2.57 25.72 -0.53
N GLN A 11 2.37 25.29 -1.77
CA GLN A 11 2.92 25.90 -2.98
C GLN A 11 1.78 26.43 -3.87
N LYS A 12 2.01 27.56 -4.55
CA LYS A 12 1.04 28.09 -5.51
C LYS A 12 1.01 27.17 -6.73
N VAL A 13 -0.19 26.73 -7.10
CA VAL A 13 -0.48 25.94 -8.30
C VAL A 13 -1.41 26.72 -9.21
N GLU A 14 -1.13 26.69 -10.51
CA GLU A 14 -1.96 27.27 -11.55
C GLU A 14 -2.59 26.18 -12.41
N LEU A 15 -3.70 26.52 -13.08
CA LEU A 15 -4.34 25.62 -14.03
C LEU A 15 -3.39 25.38 -15.20
N GLY A 16 -3.00 24.11 -15.40
CA GLY A 16 -2.02 23.72 -16.41
C GLY A 16 -0.70 23.22 -15.84
N ASP A 17 -0.46 23.34 -14.53
CA ASP A 17 0.73 22.77 -13.89
C ASP A 17 0.62 21.23 -13.73
N LEU A 18 1.75 20.56 -13.91
CA LEU A 18 1.90 19.13 -13.65
C LEU A 18 2.19 18.93 -12.17
N VAL A 19 1.35 18.14 -11.50
CA VAL A 19 1.49 17.85 -10.06
C VAL A 19 1.94 16.40 -9.89
N THR A 20 3.17 16.20 -9.43
CA THR A 20 3.72 14.87 -9.17
C THR A 20 3.42 14.48 -7.72
N LEU A 21 2.57 13.46 -7.58
CA LEU A 21 2.23 12.85 -6.30
C LEU A 21 3.19 11.68 -6.06
N GLU A 22 4.00 11.74 -5.01
CA GLU A 22 4.85 10.62 -4.60
C GLU A 22 4.23 9.93 -3.39
N ILE A 23 4.14 8.61 -3.46
CA ILE A 23 3.75 7.76 -2.33
C ILE A 23 5.04 7.32 -1.65
N SER A 24 5.12 7.39 -0.32
CA SER A 24 6.32 6.94 0.39
C SER A 24 6.60 5.45 0.14
N GLU A 25 7.67 5.15 -0.60
CA GLU A 25 8.06 3.78 -0.94
C GLU A 25 8.22 2.87 0.30
N LYS A 26 8.73 3.43 1.41
CA LYS A 26 8.95 2.71 2.67
C LYS A 26 7.64 2.18 3.26
N ASP A 27 6.57 2.95 3.15
CA ASP A 27 5.28 2.58 3.70
C ASP A 27 4.59 1.54 2.82
N VAL A 28 4.70 1.68 1.49
CA VAL A 28 4.24 0.66 0.53
C VAL A 28 4.94 -0.68 0.76
N VAL A 29 6.26 -0.69 0.89
CA VAL A 29 7.04 -1.92 1.12
C VAL A 29 6.67 -2.56 2.45
N LYS A 30 6.48 -1.75 3.51
CA LYS A 30 6.07 -2.24 4.83
C LYS A 30 4.66 -2.83 4.81
N ALA A 31 3.72 -2.18 4.12
CA ALA A 31 2.35 -2.68 3.97
C ALA A 31 2.33 -4.01 3.22
N ALA A 32 3.07 -4.11 2.11
CA ALA A 32 3.23 -5.34 1.37
C ALA A 32 3.82 -6.45 2.26
N PHE A 33 4.89 -6.16 3.00
CA PHE A 33 5.50 -7.12 3.90
C PHE A 33 4.51 -7.68 4.93
N ILE A 34 3.71 -6.82 5.57
CA ILE A 34 2.67 -7.25 6.52
C ILE A 34 1.62 -8.12 5.81
N ALA A 35 1.15 -7.70 4.64
CA ALA A 35 0.16 -8.45 3.86
C ALA A 35 0.62 -9.87 3.49
N TYR A 36 1.92 -10.07 3.24
CA TYR A 36 2.47 -11.37 2.86
C TYR A 36 2.90 -12.24 4.04
N ILE A 37 3.48 -11.66 5.08
CA ILE A 37 4.10 -12.42 6.19
C ILE A 37 3.10 -12.72 7.31
N PHE A 38 2.16 -11.81 7.57
CA PHE A 38 1.24 -11.94 8.68
C PHE A 38 0.26 -13.14 8.55
N PRO A 39 -0.36 -13.39 7.38
CA PRO A 39 -1.30 -14.51 7.26
C PRO A 39 -0.67 -15.91 7.47
N PRO A 40 0.51 -16.23 6.90
CA PRO A 40 1.20 -17.49 7.19
C PRO A 40 1.58 -17.66 8.66
N ILE A 41 1.99 -16.59 9.36
CA ILE A 41 2.28 -16.66 10.80
C ILE A 41 1.02 -17.08 11.58
N PHE A 42 -0.12 -16.45 11.29
CA PHE A 42 -1.39 -16.80 11.93
C PHE A 42 -1.86 -18.21 11.60
N MET A 43 -1.60 -18.69 10.40
CA MET A 43 -1.86 -20.08 10.01
C MET A 43 -1.06 -21.06 10.88
N ILE A 44 0.24 -20.82 11.06
CA ILE A 44 1.12 -21.67 11.89
C ILE A 44 0.67 -21.62 13.36
N LEU A 45 0.36 -20.42 13.87
CA LEU A 45 -0.15 -20.26 15.24
C LEU A 45 -1.49 -21.00 15.44
N GLY A 46 -2.39 -20.95 14.46
CA GLY A 46 -3.66 -21.68 14.50
C GLY A 46 -3.47 -23.19 14.63
N TYR A 47 -2.48 -23.75 13.94
CA TYR A 47 -2.11 -25.16 14.10
C TYR A 47 -1.57 -25.45 15.51
N ILE A 48 -0.59 -24.67 15.97
CA ILE A 48 0.05 -24.87 17.29
C ILE A 48 -0.98 -24.79 18.42
N VAL A 49 -1.87 -23.80 18.37
CA VAL A 49 -2.93 -23.64 19.36
C VAL A 49 -3.89 -24.83 19.34
N ALA A 50 -4.27 -25.31 18.15
CA ALA A 50 -5.15 -26.47 18.04
C ALA A 50 -4.48 -27.76 18.55
N ASP A 51 -3.21 -27.97 18.24
CA ASP A 51 -2.43 -29.11 18.72
C ASP A 51 -2.25 -29.09 20.25
N GLN A 52 -1.96 -27.92 20.84
CA GLN A 52 -1.86 -27.75 22.30
C GLN A 52 -3.18 -27.99 23.04
N LEU A 53 -4.32 -27.79 22.38
CA LEU A 53 -5.64 -28.11 22.93
C LEU A 53 -5.96 -29.61 22.88
N GLY A 54 -5.06 -30.44 22.34
CA GLY A 54 -5.21 -31.89 22.25
C GLY A 54 -6.13 -32.34 21.12
N PHE A 55 -6.34 -31.49 20.11
CA PHE A 55 -7.09 -31.87 18.92
C PHE A 55 -6.31 -32.87 18.07
N SER A 56 -7.04 -33.69 17.29
CA SER A 56 -6.41 -34.64 16.37
C SER A 56 -5.72 -33.92 15.22
N GLU A 57 -4.77 -34.57 14.54
CA GLU A 57 -4.02 -33.98 13.42
C GLU A 57 -4.93 -33.30 12.37
N MET A 58 -6.03 -33.97 11.99
CA MET A 58 -7.01 -33.42 11.06
C MET A 58 -7.68 -32.15 11.58
N GLN A 59 -8.01 -32.10 12.88
CA GLN A 59 -8.59 -30.92 13.52
C GLN A 59 -7.55 -29.80 13.68
N SER A 60 -6.28 -30.11 13.92
CA SER A 60 -5.19 -29.12 13.96
C SER A 60 -4.93 -28.50 12.58
N ILE A 61 -5.07 -29.28 11.50
CA ILE A 61 -5.07 -28.77 10.13
C ILE A 61 -6.24 -27.79 9.93
N PHE A 62 -7.45 -28.12 10.36
CA PHE A 62 -8.56 -27.16 10.35
C PHE A 62 -8.27 -25.91 11.18
N GLY A 63 -7.58 -26.06 12.32
CA GLY A 63 -7.09 -24.96 13.15
C GLY A 63 -6.17 -24.00 12.41
N SER A 64 -5.32 -24.50 11.50
CA SER A 64 -4.44 -23.66 10.67
C SER A 64 -5.22 -22.82 9.66
N PHE A 65 -6.25 -23.40 9.03
CA PHE A 65 -7.15 -22.67 8.13
C PHE A 65 -7.97 -21.61 8.86
N LEU A 66 -8.45 -21.93 10.08
CA LEU A 66 -9.10 -20.95 10.94
C LEU A 66 -8.14 -19.83 11.36
N GLY A 67 -6.91 -20.17 11.72
CA GLY A 67 -5.85 -19.21 12.02
C GLY A 67 -5.58 -18.28 10.83
N LEU A 68 -5.47 -18.82 9.63
CA LEU A 68 -5.34 -18.05 8.39
C LEU A 68 -6.51 -17.09 8.18
N GLY A 69 -7.74 -17.58 8.34
CA GLY A 69 -8.95 -16.76 8.24
C GLY A 69 -8.96 -15.61 9.25
N VAL A 70 -8.59 -15.88 10.51
CA VAL A 70 -8.44 -14.87 11.56
C VAL A 70 -7.34 -13.87 11.19
N GLY A 71 -6.22 -14.31 10.62
CA GLY A 71 -5.14 -13.45 10.15
C GLY A 71 -5.62 -12.44 9.10
N PHE A 72 -6.41 -12.88 8.11
CA PHE A 72 -7.02 -11.98 7.13
C PHE A 72 -8.08 -11.05 7.73
N ILE A 73 -8.88 -11.52 8.69
CA ILE A 73 -9.84 -10.66 9.40
C ILE A 73 -9.09 -9.57 10.17
N PHE A 74 -8.02 -9.91 10.87
CA PHE A 74 -7.17 -8.94 11.54
C PHE A 74 -6.57 -7.93 10.57
N LEU A 75 -6.12 -8.38 9.39
CA LEU A 75 -5.57 -7.51 8.37
C LEU A 75 -6.63 -6.56 7.79
N ALA A 76 -7.84 -7.06 7.53
CA ALA A 76 -8.96 -6.25 7.08
C ALA A 76 -9.41 -5.22 8.14
N LEU A 77 -9.36 -5.60 9.43
CA LEU A 77 -9.62 -4.66 10.52
C LEU A 77 -8.51 -3.62 10.63
N TYR A 78 -7.24 -4.04 10.56
CA TYR A 78 -6.10 -3.14 10.56
C TYR A 78 -6.19 -2.15 9.40
N ASP A 79 -6.46 -2.61 8.18
CA ASP A 79 -6.69 -1.74 7.03
C ASP A 79 -7.84 -0.76 7.30
N ARG A 80 -9.00 -1.25 7.76
CA ARG A 80 -10.18 -0.41 8.02
C ARG A 80 -9.97 0.64 9.12
N PHE A 81 -9.19 0.33 10.15
CA PHE A 81 -8.96 1.23 11.29
C PHE A 81 -7.73 2.14 11.11
N PHE A 82 -6.67 1.65 10.46
CA PHE A 82 -5.39 2.35 10.30
C PHE A 82 -5.22 3.00 8.92
N ALA A 83 -5.71 2.42 7.82
CA ALA A 83 -5.53 3.00 6.48
C ALA A 83 -6.24 4.35 6.31
N LYS A 84 -7.29 4.61 7.11
CA LYS A 84 -7.90 5.94 7.16
C LYS A 84 -7.01 7.04 7.78
N LYS A 85 -5.93 6.68 8.46
CA LYS A 85 -4.97 7.65 9.02
C LYS A 85 -3.70 7.81 8.19
N THR A 86 -3.27 6.79 7.45
CA THR A 86 -2.01 6.84 6.67
C THR A 86 -2.17 7.39 5.26
N ILE A 87 -3.36 7.31 4.63
CA ILE A 87 -3.56 7.83 3.27
C ILE A 87 -3.34 9.36 3.19
N ASP A 88 -3.62 10.10 4.26
CA ASP A 88 -3.39 11.55 4.32
C ASP A 88 -1.91 11.92 4.58
N GLU A 89 -1.08 11.01 5.08
CA GLU A 89 0.36 11.23 5.36
C GLU A 89 1.28 10.75 4.24
N GLU A 90 0.85 9.78 3.43
CA GLU A 90 1.72 9.11 2.46
C GLU A 90 1.81 9.79 1.09
N ILE A 91 0.85 10.65 0.73
CA ILE A 91 0.87 11.38 -0.54
C ILE A 91 1.54 12.73 -0.32
N LYS A 92 2.84 12.79 -0.58
CA LYS A 92 3.58 14.06 -0.63
C LYS A 92 3.60 14.55 -2.06
N VAL A 93 3.20 15.81 -2.26
CA VAL A 93 3.40 16.49 -3.54
C VAL A 93 4.86 16.87 -3.62
N VAL A 94 5.65 16.13 -4.40
CA VAL A 94 7.11 16.28 -4.45
C VAL A 94 7.54 17.30 -5.50
N ALA A 95 6.76 17.48 -6.57
CA ALA A 95 7.04 18.49 -7.59
C ALA A 95 5.77 19.09 -8.19
N VAL A 96 5.83 20.40 -8.45
CA VAL A 96 4.89 21.13 -9.30
C VAL A 96 5.71 21.68 -10.45
N GLU A 97 5.54 21.11 -11.63
CA GLU A 97 6.25 21.53 -12.83
C GLU A 97 5.32 22.35 -13.73
N LYS A 98 5.82 23.46 -14.26
CA LYS A 98 5.11 24.23 -15.28
C LYS A 98 5.13 23.42 -16.57
N TYR A 99 3.97 23.13 -17.13
CA TYR A 99 3.86 22.44 -18.41
C TYR A 99 4.48 23.28 -19.53
N ASP A 100 5.65 22.87 -20.05
CA ASP A 100 6.31 23.49 -21.20
C ASP A 100 6.12 22.62 -22.46
N PRO A 101 5.28 23.01 -23.43
CA PRO A 101 5.08 22.26 -24.66
C PRO A 101 6.33 22.17 -25.55
N ASN A 102 7.37 22.98 -25.30
CA ASN A 102 8.64 22.96 -26.03
C ASN A 102 9.72 22.08 -25.35
N ALA A 103 9.46 21.51 -24.18
CA ALA A 103 10.39 20.55 -23.56
C ALA A 103 10.51 19.26 -24.39
N CYS A 104 9.41 18.82 -25.01
CA CYS A 104 9.36 17.64 -25.86
C CYS A 104 10.16 17.77 -27.17
N THR A 105 10.40 19.00 -27.68
CA THR A 105 11.23 19.21 -28.88
C THR A 105 12.72 18.98 -28.61
N ASN A 106 13.20 19.27 -27.40
CA ASN A 106 14.61 19.10 -27.03
C ASN A 106 14.97 17.64 -26.67
N LEU A 107 13.99 16.84 -26.21
CA LEU A 107 14.19 15.41 -25.95
C LEU A 107 14.42 14.60 -27.23
N ALA A 108 13.74 14.97 -28.32
CA ALA A 108 13.95 14.34 -29.63
C ALA A 108 15.35 14.67 -30.19
N GLU A 109 15.84 15.89 -29.98
CA GLU A 109 17.19 16.32 -30.40
C GLU A 109 18.28 15.60 -29.60
N SER A 110 18.06 15.32 -28.31
CA SER A 110 19.04 14.58 -27.46
C SER A 110 19.18 13.09 -27.78
N CYS A 111 18.22 12.50 -28.51
CA CYS A 111 18.20 11.09 -28.87
C CYS A 111 18.81 10.78 -30.24
N GLU A 112 19.15 11.79 -31.05
CA GLU A 112 19.83 11.61 -32.34
C GLU A 112 21.36 11.59 -32.24
N ASP A 113 21.93 11.82 -31.05
CA ASP A 113 23.38 11.88 -30.81
C ASP A 113 24.01 10.58 -30.21
N PHE A 114 23.36 9.41 -30.38
CA PHE A 114 23.93 8.10 -29.98
C PHE A 114 23.93 7.06 -31.10
#